data_AF-A0A8X6MNA1-F1
#
_entry.id   AF-A0A8X6MNA1-F1
#
_cell.length_a   1.000
_cell.length_b   1.000
_cell.length_c   1.000
_cell.angle_alpha   90.00
_cell.angle_beta   90.00
_cell.angle_gamma   90.00
#
_symmetry.space_group_name_H-M   'P 1'
#
loop_
_entity.id
_entity.type
_entity.pdbx_description
1 polymer ?
#
loop_
_entity_poly.entity_id
_entity_poly.type
_entity_poly.pdbx_seq_one_letter_code
_entity_poly.pdbx_strand_id
1 'polypeptide(L)'
;MNIGFGPSVKKYLIVNGLPLKYCLAEVADLIEEYAEELTTEELKELQMISHLGIMMELNSEEEIEPEEKLTSREISDILGKWQEVSDFVEKRHPEKLSTGRANALFDDRCLTFFRNILKRKQKQTSLDRYLAKVSRSESQESEAKKARR
;
A
#
# COMPACT_ATOMS: atom_id res chain seq x y z
N MET A 1 32.65 -4.80 -43.17
CA MET A 1 33.58 -5.38 -42.18
C MET A 1 32.72 -6.00 -41.08
N ASN A 2 32.81 -7.30 -40.85
CA ASN A 2 31.83 -8.08 -40.08
C ASN A 2 32.20 -8.11 -38.58
N ILE A 3 31.42 -7.46 -37.70
CA ILE A 3 31.82 -7.16 -36.30
C ILE A 3 31.36 -8.25 -35.30
N GLY A 4 30.40 -9.10 -35.65
CA GLY A 4 29.74 -10.01 -34.69
C GLY A 4 30.50 -11.30 -34.31
N PHE A 5 31.45 -11.77 -35.12
CA PHE A 5 32.16 -13.04 -34.83
C PHE A 5 33.67 -12.88 -34.73
N GLY A 6 34.29 -13.54 -33.74
CA GLY A 6 35.74 -13.60 -33.59
C GLY A 6 36.44 -14.35 -34.73
N PRO A 7 37.76 -14.13 -34.96
CA PRO A 7 38.51 -14.73 -36.07
C PRO A 7 38.43 -16.27 -36.13
N SER A 8 38.44 -16.92 -34.97
CA SER A 8 38.37 -18.39 -34.87
C SER A 8 37.02 -18.95 -35.31
N VAL A 9 35.92 -18.29 -34.93
CA VAL A 9 34.54 -18.69 -35.30
C VAL A 9 34.32 -18.50 -36.79
N LYS A 10 34.79 -17.38 -37.35
CA LYS A 10 34.74 -17.12 -38.80
C LYS A 10 35.49 -18.19 -39.59
N LYS A 11 36.69 -18.59 -39.13
CA LYS A 11 37.48 -19.65 -39.77
C LYS A 11 36.74 -20.98 -39.77
N TYR A 12 36.15 -21.36 -38.64
CA TYR A 12 35.38 -22.61 -38.52
C TYR A 12 34.19 -22.64 -39.48
N LEU A 13 33.41 -21.56 -39.57
CA LEU A 13 32.23 -21.49 -40.43
C LEU A 13 32.61 -21.58 -41.91
N ILE A 14 33.71 -20.92 -42.32
CA ILE A 14 34.24 -21.02 -43.69
C ILE A 14 34.76 -22.43 -44.00
N VAL A 15 35.51 -23.05 -43.09
CA VAL A 15 36.11 -24.39 -43.28
C VAL A 15 35.04 -25.47 -43.41
N ASN A 16 33.90 -25.33 -42.73
CA ASN A 16 32.81 -26.31 -42.77
C ASN A 16 31.73 -25.97 -43.83
N GLY A 17 31.98 -25.01 -44.72
CA GLY A 17 31.03 -24.63 -45.77
C GLY A 17 29.71 -24.04 -45.26
N LEU A 18 29.68 -23.53 -44.02
CA LEU A 18 28.47 -23.02 -43.39
C LEU A 18 28.21 -21.56 -43.81
N PRO A 19 27.01 -21.22 -44.31
CA PRO A 19 26.72 -19.88 -44.82
C PRO A 19 26.69 -18.81 -43.70
N LEU A 20 27.79 -18.07 -43.55
CA LEU A 20 27.93 -17.00 -42.55
C LEU A 20 26.80 -15.94 -42.62
N LYS A 21 26.26 -15.72 -43.82
CA LYS A 21 25.21 -14.73 -44.08
C LYS A 21 23.86 -15.12 -43.46
N TYR A 22 23.55 -16.41 -43.39
CA TYR A 22 22.25 -16.90 -42.89
C TYR A 22 22.23 -16.91 -41.35
N CYS A 23 23.32 -17.35 -40.72
CA CYS A 23 23.42 -17.35 -39.25
C CYS A 23 23.40 -15.93 -38.65
N LEU A 24 23.84 -14.91 -39.40
CA LEU A 24 23.80 -13.52 -38.93
C LEU A 24 22.43 -12.88 -39.09
N ALA A 25 21.68 -13.26 -40.12
CA ALA A 25 20.32 -12.77 -40.32
C ALA A 25 19.38 -13.31 -39.23
N GLU A 26 19.44 -14.62 -38.97
CA GLU A 26 18.63 -15.27 -37.93
C GLU A 26 18.88 -14.71 -36.52
N VAL A 27 20.14 -14.39 -36.20
CA VAL A 27 20.49 -13.75 -34.92
C VAL A 27 20.10 -12.27 -34.89
N ALA A 28 20.14 -11.56 -36.02
CA ALA A 28 19.71 -10.16 -36.09
C ALA A 28 18.19 -10.03 -35.94
N ASP A 29 17.42 -10.88 -36.61
CA ASP A 29 15.96 -10.95 -36.50
C ASP A 29 15.56 -11.28 -35.05
N LEU A 30 16.27 -12.22 -34.39
CA LEU A 30 16.04 -12.56 -32.98
C LEU A 30 16.42 -11.43 -32.00
N ILE A 31 17.44 -10.63 -32.32
CA ILE A 31 17.82 -9.45 -31.51
C ILE A 31 16.79 -8.32 -31.66
N GLU A 32 16.20 -8.16 -32.86
CA GLU A 32 15.14 -7.19 -33.12
C GLU A 32 13.83 -7.59 -32.43
N GLU A 33 13.43 -8.86 -32.50
CA GLU A 33 12.29 -9.43 -31.77
C GLU A 33 12.45 -9.30 -30.24
N TYR A 34 13.66 -9.58 -29.71
CA TYR A 34 13.96 -9.43 -28.28
C TYR A 34 14.10 -7.96 -27.82
N ALA A 35 14.33 -7.01 -28.74
CA ALA A 35 14.36 -5.59 -28.42
C ALA A 35 12.94 -5.00 -28.25
N GLU A 36 11.93 -5.63 -28.86
CA GLU A 36 10.51 -5.26 -28.71
C GLU A 36 9.85 -5.97 -27.51
N GLU A 37 10.27 -7.19 -27.16
CA GLU A 37 9.73 -7.91 -26.00
C GLU A 37 10.21 -7.31 -24.67
N LEU A 38 9.29 -6.60 -24.02
CA LEU A 38 9.34 -6.20 -22.61
C LEU A 38 10.32 -5.07 -22.28
N THR A 39 10.18 -3.98 -23.03
CA THR A 39 10.54 -2.65 -22.53
C THR A 39 9.88 -2.44 -21.16
N THR A 40 10.71 -2.05 -20.19
CA THR A 40 10.39 -1.75 -18.79
C THR A 40 9.17 -0.85 -18.54
N GLU A 41 8.58 -0.28 -19.58
CA GLU A 41 7.49 0.68 -19.52
C GLU A 41 6.17 0.00 -19.14
N GLU A 42 5.81 -1.12 -19.77
CA GLU A 42 4.59 -1.88 -19.41
C GLU A 42 4.64 -2.36 -17.95
N LEU A 43 5.83 -2.74 -17.48
CA LEU A 43 6.07 -3.13 -16.09
C LEU A 43 5.93 -1.93 -15.12
N LYS A 44 6.44 -0.75 -15.50
CA LYS A 44 6.27 0.49 -14.72
C LYS A 44 4.81 0.93 -14.69
N GLU A 45 4.09 0.79 -15.80
CA GLU A 45 2.66 1.09 -15.87
C GLU A 45 1.86 0.16 -14.95
N LEU A 46 2.11 -1.15 -14.99
CA LEU A 46 1.51 -2.12 -14.07
C LEU A 46 1.85 -1.81 -12.61
N GLN A 47 3.09 -1.43 -12.33
CA GLN A 47 3.53 -1.03 -10.99
C GLN A 47 2.82 0.27 -10.55
N MET A 48 2.68 1.25 -11.44
CA MET A 48 1.98 2.50 -11.18
C MET A 48 0.49 2.27 -10.94
N ILE A 49 -0.17 1.43 -11.74
CA ILE A 49 -1.57 1.03 -11.58
C ILE A 49 -1.76 0.33 -10.22
N SER A 50 -0.85 -0.58 -9.84
CA SER A 50 -0.88 -1.24 -8.53
C SER A 50 -0.72 -0.25 -7.38
N HIS A 51 0.25 0.67 -7.45
CA HIS A 51 0.42 1.71 -6.43
C HIS A 51 -0.77 2.68 -6.37
N LEU A 52 -1.37 3.03 -7.51
CA LEU A 52 -2.55 3.88 -7.57
C LEU A 52 -3.76 3.16 -6.95
N GLY A 53 -3.93 1.86 -7.23
CA GLY A 53 -4.96 1.02 -6.62
C GLY A 53 -4.82 0.95 -5.10
N ILE A 54 -3.61 0.70 -4.60
CA ILE A 54 -3.32 0.71 -3.15
C ILE A 54 -3.56 2.11 -2.55
N MET A 55 -3.15 3.18 -3.23
CA MET A 55 -3.39 4.55 -2.77
C MET A 55 -4.87 4.89 -2.74
N MET A 56 -5.64 4.42 -3.74
CA MET A 56 -7.08 4.56 -3.79
C MET A 56 -7.78 3.70 -2.73
N GLU A 57 -7.28 2.51 -2.39
CA GLU A 57 -7.80 1.68 -1.30
C GLU A 57 -7.52 2.30 0.08
N LEU A 58 -6.36 2.95 0.24
CA LEU A 58 -6.03 3.70 1.45
C LEU A 58 -6.84 5.00 1.56
N ASN A 59 -7.16 5.63 0.43
CA ASN A 59 -7.92 6.89 0.36
C ASN A 59 -9.44 6.66 0.22
N SER A 60 -9.86 5.46 -0.15
CA SER A 60 -11.18 4.93 0.17
C SER A 60 -11.14 4.57 1.65
N GLU A 61 -11.08 5.61 2.47
CA GLU A 61 -12.04 5.68 3.55
C GLU A 61 -13.37 5.21 2.95
N GLU A 62 -13.78 3.97 3.24
CA GLU A 62 -15.19 3.60 3.15
C GLU A 62 -15.93 4.84 3.65
N GLU A 63 -16.67 5.46 2.74
CA GLU A 63 -17.53 6.58 3.06
C GLU A 63 -18.58 5.98 3.98
N ILE A 64 -18.22 5.92 5.27
CA ILE A 64 -19.13 5.56 6.34
C ILE A 64 -20.15 6.68 6.28
N GLU A 65 -21.25 6.39 5.61
CA GLU A 65 -22.47 7.16 5.73
C GLU A 65 -22.65 7.54 7.20
N PRO A 66 -23.25 8.70 7.50
CA PRO A 66 -23.49 9.14 8.88
C PRO A 66 -24.54 8.28 9.61
N GLU A 67 -24.57 6.96 9.36
CA GLU A 67 -25.34 6.00 10.12
C GLU A 67 -24.67 5.74 11.47
N GLU A 68 -25.28 6.38 12.47
CA GLU A 68 -25.15 6.18 13.91
C GLU A 68 -23.76 6.42 14.50
N LYS A 69 -23.54 7.66 14.95
CA LYS A 69 -23.24 8.09 16.35
C LYS A 69 -22.46 7.17 17.32
N LEU A 70 -21.78 6.11 16.92
CA LEU A 70 -21.02 5.22 17.80
C LEU A 70 -20.03 6.04 18.62
N THR A 71 -20.29 6.25 19.91
CA THR A 71 -19.44 7.08 20.75
C THR A 71 -18.09 6.41 20.96
N SER A 72 -17.03 7.19 21.21
CA SER A 72 -15.72 6.61 21.52
C SER A 72 -15.79 5.64 22.72
N ARG A 73 -16.71 5.89 23.65
CA ARG A 73 -16.97 5.03 24.80
C ARG A 73 -17.55 3.67 24.39
N GLU A 74 -18.59 3.65 23.57
CA GLU A 74 -19.18 2.40 23.07
C GLU A 74 -18.15 1.55 22.31
N ILE A 75 -17.28 2.20 21.52
CA ILE A 75 -16.21 1.53 20.78
C ILE A 75 -15.15 0.97 21.74
N SER A 76 -14.74 1.73 22.76
CA SER A 76 -13.84 1.23 23.80
C SER A 76 -14.44 0.06 24.58
N ASP A 77 -15.73 0.11 24.89
CA ASP A 77 -16.44 -0.93 25.63
C ASP A 77 -16.49 -2.26 24.85
N ILE A 78 -16.77 -2.22 23.54
CA ILE A 78 -16.79 -3.45 22.72
C ILE A 78 -15.38 -4.06 22.56
N LEU A 79 -14.35 -3.22 22.39
CA LEU A 79 -12.96 -3.68 22.33
C LEU A 79 -12.54 -4.35 23.65
N GLY A 80 -12.94 -3.79 24.80
CA GLY A 80 -12.69 -4.37 26.11
C GLY A 80 -13.39 -5.72 26.30
N LYS A 81 -14.69 -5.80 25.96
CA LYS A 81 -15.45 -7.06 26.04
C LYS A 81 -14.83 -8.16 25.18
N TRP A 82 -14.36 -7.83 23.97
CA TRP A 82 -13.68 -8.83 23.15
C TRP A 82 -12.38 -9.30 23.77
N GLN A 83 -11.60 -8.40 24.39
CA GLN A 83 -10.37 -8.80 25.07
C GLN A 83 -10.65 -9.80 26.19
N GLU A 84 -11.69 -9.58 27.00
CA GLU A 84 -12.09 -10.51 28.06
C GLU A 84 -12.48 -11.89 27.51
N VAL A 85 -13.25 -11.92 26.41
CA VAL A 85 -13.62 -13.16 25.72
C VAL A 85 -12.38 -13.88 25.18
N SER A 86 -11.50 -13.15 24.50
CA SER A 86 -10.24 -13.68 23.95
C SER A 86 -9.39 -14.30 25.04
N ASP A 87 -9.15 -13.59 26.14
CA ASP A 87 -8.37 -14.06 27.28
C ASP A 87 -8.98 -15.31 27.92
N PHE A 88 -10.30 -15.36 28.03
CA PHE A 88 -11.02 -16.52 28.57
C PHE A 88 -10.83 -17.75 27.67
N VAL A 89 -11.05 -17.59 26.36
CA VAL A 89 -10.92 -18.66 25.36
C VAL A 89 -9.48 -19.16 25.29
N GLU A 90 -8.50 -18.24 25.25
CA GLU A 90 -7.08 -18.57 25.21
C GLU A 90 -6.64 -19.38 26.43
N LYS A 91 -7.21 -19.12 27.61
CA LYS A 91 -6.91 -19.90 28.83
C LYS A 91 -7.63 -21.25 28.85
N ARG A 92 -8.92 -21.28 28.50
CA ARG A 92 -9.81 -22.42 28.78
C ARG A 92 -10.00 -23.40 27.64
N HIS A 93 -9.85 -22.97 26.39
CA HIS A 93 -10.18 -23.84 25.25
C HIS A 93 -9.12 -24.94 25.06
N PRO A 94 -9.50 -26.21 24.87
CA PRO A 94 -8.56 -27.31 24.70
C PRO A 94 -7.79 -27.23 23.37
N GLU A 95 -8.44 -26.70 22.32
CA GLU A 95 -7.87 -26.66 20.97
C GLU A 95 -7.42 -25.22 20.64
N LYS A 96 -6.13 -24.95 20.86
CA LYS A 96 -5.57 -23.58 20.85
C LYS A 96 -5.43 -22.99 19.44
N LEU A 97 -5.20 -23.83 18.44
CA LEU A 97 -4.84 -23.38 17.09
C LEU A 97 -6.05 -22.78 16.36
N SER A 98 -7.20 -23.46 16.37
CA SER A 98 -8.43 -22.93 15.76
C SER A 98 -8.94 -21.70 16.51
N THR A 99 -8.90 -21.70 17.85
CA THR A 99 -9.27 -20.50 18.61
C THR A 99 -8.33 -19.34 18.36
N GLY A 100 -7.02 -19.60 18.25
CA GLY A 100 -6.05 -18.58 17.88
C GLY A 100 -6.32 -18.02 16.49
N ARG A 101 -6.64 -18.88 15.52
CA ARG A 101 -7.03 -18.46 14.16
C ARG A 101 -8.33 -17.65 14.14
N ALA A 102 -9.35 -18.08 14.87
CA ALA A 102 -10.61 -17.36 14.98
C ALA A 102 -10.40 -15.98 15.63
N ASN A 103 -9.59 -15.90 16.69
CA ASN A 103 -9.25 -14.64 17.34
C ASN A 103 -8.48 -13.71 16.39
N ALA A 104 -7.48 -14.23 15.66
CA ALA A 104 -6.71 -13.45 14.70
C ALA A 104 -7.60 -12.91 13.57
N LEU A 105 -8.50 -13.74 13.03
CA LEU A 105 -9.45 -13.31 12.00
C LEU A 105 -10.39 -12.20 12.49
N PHE A 106 -10.88 -12.32 13.73
CA PHE A 106 -11.75 -11.31 14.32
C PHE A 106 -10.99 -10.01 14.62
N ASP A 107 -9.74 -10.11 15.08
CA ASP A 107 -8.87 -8.95 15.31
C ASP A 107 -8.64 -8.16 14.02
N ASP A 108 -8.25 -8.87 12.94
CA ASP A 108 -7.92 -8.27 11.65
C ASP A 108 -9.16 -7.68 10.96
N ARG A 109 -10.27 -8.42 10.91
CA ARG A 109 -11.46 -8.03 10.12
C ARG A 109 -12.42 -7.14 10.90
N CYS A 110 -12.68 -7.44 12.17
CA CYS A 110 -13.72 -6.77 12.94
C CYS A 110 -13.15 -5.67 13.84
N LEU A 111 -12.10 -5.96 14.63
CA LEU A 111 -11.59 -4.98 15.59
C LEU A 111 -10.81 -3.84 14.93
N THR A 112 -10.13 -4.11 13.82
CA THR A 112 -9.44 -3.08 13.04
C THR A 112 -10.38 -1.94 12.62
N PHE A 113 -11.61 -2.25 12.21
CA PHE A 113 -12.64 -1.25 11.88
C PHE A 113 -12.88 -0.28 13.04
N PHE A 114 -13.18 -0.83 14.23
CA PHE A 114 -13.43 -0.05 15.44
C PHE A 114 -12.22 0.78 15.89
N ARG A 115 -11.02 0.21 15.82
CA ARG A 115 -9.76 0.93 16.12
C ARG A 115 -9.53 2.09 15.15
N ASN A 116 -9.85 1.90 13.87
CA ASN A 116 -9.71 2.94 12.86
C ASN A 116 -10.70 4.08 13.10
N ILE A 117 -11.94 3.78 13.51
CA ILE A 117 -12.90 4.82 13.93
C ILE A 117 -12.35 5.63 15.11
N LEU A 118 -11.79 4.99 16.14
CA LEU A 118 -11.19 5.69 17.28
C LEU A 118 -10.01 6.58 16.86
N LYS A 119 -9.12 6.09 15.99
CA LYS A 119 -8.00 6.88 15.46
C LYS A 119 -8.50 8.11 14.71
N ARG A 120 -9.53 7.97 13.87
CA ARG A 120 -10.13 9.11 13.14
C ARG A 120 -10.72 10.15 14.10
N LYS A 121 -11.47 9.72 15.11
CA LYS A 121 -12.03 10.61 16.14
C LYS A 121 -10.96 11.35 16.94
N GLN A 122 -9.86 10.67 17.27
CA GLN A 122 -8.73 11.27 17.96
C GLN A 122 -8.05 12.36 17.12
N LYS A 123 -7.87 12.11 15.81
CA LYS A 123 -7.35 13.10 14.86
C LYS A 123 -8.30 14.31 14.76
N GLN A 124 -9.61 14.09 14.63
CA GLN A 124 -10.61 15.16 14.57
C GLN A 124 -10.55 16.04 15.83
N THR A 125 -10.58 15.44 17.02
CA THR A 125 -10.49 16.19 18.29
C THR A 125 -9.20 17.01 18.40
N SER A 126 -8.10 16.48 17.86
CA SER A 126 -6.80 17.18 17.85
C SER A 126 -6.82 18.39 16.92
N LEU A 127 -7.42 18.25 15.74
CA LEU A 127 -7.62 19.35 14.79
C LEU A 127 -8.55 20.42 15.38
N ASP A 128 -9.69 20.02 15.94
CA ASP A 128 -10.66 20.96 16.54
C ASP A 128 -10.01 21.79 17.64
N ARG A 129 -9.18 21.16 18.49
CA ARG A 129 -8.42 21.84 19.54
C ARG A 129 -7.41 22.83 18.97
N TYR A 130 -6.73 22.46 17.89
CA TYR A 130 -5.78 23.35 17.22
C TYR A 130 -6.49 24.58 16.65
N LEU A 131 -7.57 24.37 15.89
CA LEU A 131 -8.35 25.45 15.28
C LEU A 131 -8.95 26.38 16.35
N ALA A 132 -9.47 25.82 17.45
CA ALA A 132 -9.96 26.60 18.59
C ALA A 132 -8.87 27.43 19.29
N LYS A 133 -7.61 26.96 19.28
CA LYS A 133 -6.47 27.70 19.82
C LYS A 133 -6.07 28.86 18.91
N VAL A 134 -6.05 28.63 17.60
CA VAL A 134 -5.71 29.65 16.58
C VAL A 134 -6.70 30.81 16.64
N SER A 135 -8.00 30.53 16.65
CA SER A 135 -9.04 31.57 16.72
C SER A 135 -8.96 32.39 18.01
N ARG A 136 -8.57 31.76 19.13
CA ARG A 136 -8.37 32.44 20.41
C ARG A 136 -7.15 33.35 20.39
N SER A 137 -6.04 32.95 19.75
CA SER A 137 -4.85 33.79 19.61
C SER A 137 -5.09 35.01 18.72
N GLU A 138 -5.82 34.85 17.62
CA GLU A 138 -6.16 35.97 16.73
C GLU A 138 -7.07 36.99 17.42
N SER A 139 -8.03 36.51 18.21
CA SER A 139 -8.91 37.36 19.02
C SER A 139 -8.10 38.17 20.05
N GLN A 140 -7.19 37.52 20.77
CA GLN A 140 -6.34 38.19 21.77
C GLN A 140 -5.36 39.20 21.16
N GLU A 141 -4.82 38.93 19.96
CA GLU A 141 -3.95 39.88 19.25
C GLU A 141 -4.72 41.11 18.75
N SER A 142 -5.97 40.90 18.29
CA SER A 142 -6.84 42.01 17.87
C SER A 142 -7.24 42.92 19.02
N GLU A 143 -7.49 42.36 20.21
CA GLU A 143 -7.82 43.11 21.42
C GLU A 143 -6.60 43.88 21.96
N ALA A 144 -5.40 43.26 21.93
CA ALA A 144 -4.16 43.92 22.35
C ALA A 144 -3.78 45.11 21.45
N LYS A 145 -4.09 45.04 20.14
CA LYS A 145 -3.90 46.15 19.19
C LYS A 145 -4.92 47.27 19.39
N LYS A 146 -6.14 46.94 19.83
CA LYS A 146 -7.21 47.93 20.10
C LYS A 146 -7.00 48.67 21.43
N ALA A 147 -6.43 48.01 22.44
CA ALA A 147 -6.13 48.61 23.74
C ALA A 147 -4.90 49.54 23.76
N ARG A 148 -4.10 49.55 22.69
CA ARG A 148 -2.93 50.43 22.52
C ARG A 148 -3.19 51.67 21.65
N ARG A 149 -4.42 51.87 21.20
CA ARG A 149 -4.87 53.04 20.44
C ARG A 149 -5.67 54.00 21.32
#